data_AF-A0A9E0KLQ5-F1
#
_entry.id   AF-A0A9E0KLQ5-F1
#
_cell.length_a   1.000
_cell.length_b   1.000
_cell.length_c   1.000
_cell.angle_alpha   90.00
_cell.angle_beta   90.00
_cell.angle_gamma   90.00
#
_symmetry.space_group_name_H-M   'P 1'
#
loop_
_entity.id
_entity.type
_entity.pdbx_description
1 polymer ?
#
loop_
_entity_poly.entity_id
_entity_poly.type
_entity_poly.pdbx_seq_one_letter_code
_entity_poly.pdbx_strand_id
1 'polypeptide(L)'
;YWSHWSGKSVCARRLPQIDYETGKPVILLWPDAPVADASLVELYFNERLVKYPLSFLGHLAVLVNGKVFNFSHWMNENEAMSPEEYFFRPALGEFAPDPASGRDNTEDSQRPYYDKFGRLFMRTIHVLRISGLDTRRLSGFFFTELEKIRSTPPDPKEPGKYRDFHILTKSCATIIRDGFQSLGFEKISGIFPRDLFVNMAYFFLKPLRLPNVQASLHTLRQLQVPEAAPSAMPPLLNPQNRLRYRTLRKEYDVG
;
A
#
# COMPACT_ATOMS: atom_id res chain seq x y z
N TYR A 1 20.28 -8.09 -0.94
CA TYR A 1 20.01 -6.72 -0.43
C TYR A 1 21.13 -5.74 -0.78
N TRP A 2 22.34 -5.87 -0.20
CA TRP A 2 23.46 -4.94 -0.45
C TRP A 2 23.82 -4.76 -1.93
N SER A 3 23.88 -5.87 -2.68
CA SER A 3 24.12 -5.86 -4.13
C SER A 3 23.12 -4.99 -4.92
N HIS A 4 21.90 -4.80 -4.41
CA HIS A 4 20.89 -3.97 -5.08
C HIS A 4 21.25 -2.48 -5.05
N TRP A 5 21.97 -2.05 -4.02
CA TRP A 5 22.34 -0.66 -3.77
C TRP A 5 23.76 -0.32 -4.24
N SER A 6 24.59 -1.33 -4.49
CA SER A 6 25.96 -1.15 -4.94
C SER A 6 26.04 -0.28 -6.20
N GLY A 7 26.83 0.80 -6.15
CA GLY A 7 27.03 1.73 -7.26
C GLY A 7 25.89 2.74 -7.48
N LYS A 8 24.87 2.79 -6.62
CA LYS A 8 23.75 3.75 -6.70
C LYS A 8 23.89 4.83 -5.63
N SER A 9 23.42 6.05 -5.94
CA SER A 9 23.14 7.05 -4.90
C SER A 9 21.93 6.60 -4.10
N VAL A 10 22.08 6.55 -2.78
CA VAL A 10 21.04 6.11 -1.85
C VAL A 10 20.97 7.06 -0.67
N CYS A 11 19.75 7.25 -0.18
CA CYS A 11 19.53 7.80 1.15
C CYS A 11 19.54 6.67 2.19
N ALA A 12 19.88 7.01 3.42
CA ALA A 12 19.91 6.08 4.53
C ALA A 12 19.32 6.70 5.80
N ARG A 13 18.59 5.91 6.59
CA ARG A 13 18.10 6.30 7.91
C ARG A 13 18.18 5.14 8.88
N ARG A 14 18.68 5.41 10.08
CA ARG A 14 18.63 4.46 11.19
C ARG A 14 17.19 4.35 11.70
N LEU A 15 16.67 3.14 11.78
CA LEU A 15 15.37 2.86 12.37
C LEU A 15 15.51 2.68 13.90
N PRO A 16 14.43 2.93 14.68
CA PRO A 16 14.42 2.66 16.12
C PRO A 16 14.66 1.18 16.47
N GLN A 17 14.28 0.27 15.57
CA GLN A 17 14.38 -1.17 15.75
C GLN A 17 15.84 -1.66 15.66
N ILE A 18 16.11 -2.73 16.40
CA ILE A 18 17.37 -3.46 16.37
C ILE A 18 17.13 -4.88 15.88
N ASP A 19 18.13 -5.45 15.24
CA ASP A 19 18.15 -6.86 14.88
C ASP A 19 18.30 -7.72 16.15
N TYR A 20 17.41 -8.69 16.37
CA TYR A 20 17.40 -9.46 17.63
C TYR A 20 18.57 -10.43 17.77
N GLU A 21 19.11 -10.91 16.65
CA GLU A 21 20.19 -11.90 16.65
C GLU A 21 21.55 -11.22 16.90
N THR A 22 21.76 -10.06 16.28
CA THR A 22 23.04 -9.36 16.28
C THR A 22 23.08 -8.14 17.19
N GLY A 23 21.92 -7.65 17.66
CA GLY A 23 21.79 -6.43 18.45
C GLY A 23 22.11 -5.15 17.67
N LYS A 24 22.30 -5.23 16.35
CA LYS A 24 22.74 -4.10 15.52
C LYS A 24 21.55 -3.23 15.11
N PRO A 25 21.75 -1.91 14.89
CA PRO A 25 20.70 -1.05 14.35
C PRO A 25 20.25 -1.48 12.96
N VAL A 26 18.95 -1.43 12.71
CA VAL A 26 18.40 -1.62 11.36
C VAL A 26 18.54 -0.31 10.57
N ILE A 27 19.08 -0.38 9.37
CA ILE A 27 19.24 0.76 8.46
C ILE A 27 18.26 0.61 7.29
N LEU A 28 17.41 1.62 7.12
CA LEU A 28 16.56 1.78 5.95
C LEU A 28 17.36 2.43 4.82
N LEU A 29 17.40 1.79 3.66
CA LEU A 29 17.99 2.33 2.43
C LEU A 29 16.92 2.49 1.34
N TRP A 30 17.00 3.59 0.59
CA TRP A 30 16.13 3.85 -0.56
C TRP A 30 16.86 4.70 -1.62
N PRO A 31 16.39 4.72 -2.88
CA PRO A 31 17.00 5.53 -3.92
C PRO A 31 16.98 7.02 -3.55
N ASP A 32 18.08 7.71 -3.85
CA ASP A 32 18.15 9.17 -3.81
C ASP A 32 17.35 9.74 -4.99
N ALA A 33 16.05 9.90 -4.78
CA ALA A 33 15.09 10.36 -5.77
C ALA A 33 14.40 11.65 -5.31
N PRO A 34 13.97 12.52 -6.24
CA PRO A 34 13.25 13.74 -5.90
C PRO A 34 11.98 13.45 -5.09
N VAL A 35 11.70 14.32 -4.13
CA VAL A 35 10.46 14.25 -3.33
C VAL A 35 9.26 14.42 -4.25
N ALA A 36 8.24 13.58 -4.05
CA ALA A 36 6.99 13.67 -4.80
C ALA A 36 6.31 15.03 -4.58
N ASP A 37 5.81 15.64 -5.65
CA ASP A 37 5.04 16.89 -5.58
C ASP A 37 3.79 16.70 -4.70
N ALA A 38 3.59 17.59 -3.73
CA ALA A 38 2.46 17.58 -2.81
C ALA A 38 1.09 17.73 -3.51
N SER A 39 1.08 18.20 -4.75
CA SER A 39 -0.11 18.28 -5.60
C SER A 39 -0.52 16.93 -6.23
N LEU A 40 0.33 15.91 -6.13
CA LEU A 40 0.08 14.58 -6.67
C LEU A 40 -0.73 13.71 -5.70
N VAL A 41 -1.59 12.90 -6.31
CA VAL A 41 -2.25 11.76 -5.67
C VAL A 41 -1.80 10.51 -6.40
N GLU A 42 -1.35 9.49 -5.67
CA GLU A 42 -1.04 8.19 -6.25
C GLU A 42 -1.77 7.08 -5.54
N LEU A 43 -2.45 6.22 -6.29
CA LEU A 43 -3.01 4.98 -5.78
C LEU A 43 -2.01 3.85 -6.01
N TYR A 44 -1.63 3.16 -4.93
CA TYR A 44 -0.70 2.04 -4.96
C TYR A 44 -1.46 0.74 -4.78
N PHE A 45 -1.60 0.00 -5.87
CA PHE A 45 -2.09 -1.38 -5.82
C PHE A 45 -0.93 -2.35 -5.72
N ASN A 46 -0.86 -3.01 -4.58
CA ASN A 46 0.16 -3.99 -4.29
C ASN A 46 -0.35 -5.38 -4.67
N GLU A 47 0.48 -6.12 -5.39
CA GLU A 47 0.22 -7.52 -5.68
C GLU A 47 0.17 -8.39 -4.42
N ARG A 48 -0.43 -9.57 -4.54
CA ARG A 48 -0.50 -10.51 -3.43
C ARG A 48 0.86 -11.15 -3.17
N LEU A 49 1.17 -11.33 -1.90
CA LEU A 49 2.28 -12.12 -1.44
C LEU A 49 1.88 -13.60 -1.51
N VAL A 50 2.57 -14.40 -2.32
CA VAL A 50 2.15 -15.78 -2.62
C VAL A 50 2.14 -16.67 -1.37
N LYS A 51 3.07 -16.44 -0.44
CA LYS A 51 3.20 -17.19 0.82
C LYS A 51 2.15 -16.83 1.87
N TYR A 52 1.45 -15.69 1.74
CA TYR A 52 0.57 -15.18 2.79
C TYR A 52 -0.90 -15.18 2.31
N PRO A 53 -1.74 -16.10 2.80
CA PRO A 53 -3.14 -16.20 2.39
C PRO A 53 -3.93 -14.92 2.64
N LEU A 54 -3.66 -14.21 3.73
CA LEU A 54 -4.30 -12.91 4.05
C LEU A 54 -4.03 -11.84 2.99
N SER A 55 -2.96 -11.99 2.20
CA SER A 55 -2.64 -11.09 1.10
C SER A 55 -3.39 -11.43 -0.20
N PHE A 56 -4.25 -12.46 -0.25
CA PHE A 56 -4.81 -13.03 -1.49
C PHE A 56 -5.43 -12.00 -2.45
N LEU A 57 -6.12 -10.98 -1.91
CA LEU A 57 -6.77 -9.93 -2.71
C LEU A 57 -5.86 -8.74 -3.07
N GLY A 58 -4.59 -8.80 -2.67
CA GLY A 58 -3.65 -7.69 -2.73
C GLY A 58 -3.94 -6.62 -1.68
N HIS A 59 -3.39 -5.43 -1.87
CA HIS A 59 -3.56 -4.33 -0.92
C HIS A 59 -3.56 -2.97 -1.62
N LEU A 60 -4.26 -1.99 -1.06
CA LEU A 60 -4.23 -0.60 -1.53
C LEU A 60 -3.65 0.33 -0.48
N ALA A 61 -2.84 1.27 -0.94
CA ALA A 61 -2.47 2.47 -0.20
C ALA A 61 -2.60 3.69 -1.12
N VAL A 62 -2.64 4.88 -0.54
CA VAL A 62 -2.79 6.12 -1.30
C VAL A 62 -1.80 7.18 -0.82
N LEU A 63 -1.01 7.74 -1.75
CA LEU A 63 -0.20 8.92 -1.52
C LEU A 63 -1.07 10.16 -1.73
N VAL A 64 -1.14 11.03 -0.72
CA VAL A 64 -1.75 12.37 -0.82
C VAL A 64 -0.94 13.35 0.02
N ASN A 65 -0.62 14.51 -0.53
CA ASN A 65 0.07 15.58 0.21
C ASN A 65 1.38 15.09 0.88
N GLY A 66 2.16 14.31 0.13
CA GLY A 66 3.46 13.78 0.58
C GLY A 66 3.40 12.62 1.59
N LYS A 67 2.21 12.12 1.95
CA LYS A 67 2.05 10.99 2.88
C LYS A 67 1.31 9.83 2.24
N VAL A 68 1.82 8.63 2.47
CA VAL A 68 1.18 7.38 2.08
C VAL A 68 0.30 6.91 3.23
N PHE A 69 -1.02 6.91 2.99
CA PHE A 69 -2.02 6.39 3.90
C PHE A 69 -2.20 4.90 3.64
N ASN A 70 -1.94 4.12 4.68
CA ASN A 70 -2.14 2.68 4.72
C ASN A 70 -3.25 2.37 5.72
N PHE A 71 -4.24 1.58 5.31
CA PHE A 71 -5.31 1.13 6.19
C PHE A 71 -5.33 -0.39 6.22
N SER A 72 -5.48 -1.01 7.39
CA SER A 72 -5.42 -2.47 7.54
C SER A 72 -6.39 -2.96 8.61
N HIS A 73 -6.62 -4.26 8.60
CA HIS A 73 -7.22 -4.98 9.72
C HIS A 73 -6.33 -5.01 10.97
N TRP A 74 -5.03 -4.71 10.86
CA TRP A 74 -4.12 -4.58 12.01
C TRP A 74 -4.01 -3.13 12.48
N MET A 75 -4.16 -2.88 13.78
CA MET A 75 -4.20 -1.52 14.33
C MET A 75 -2.92 -0.74 14.05
N ASN A 76 -1.75 -1.36 14.25
CA ASN A 76 -0.43 -0.76 14.04
C ASN A 76 -0.05 -0.54 12.57
N GLU A 77 -0.76 -1.17 11.63
CA GLU A 77 -0.55 -0.94 10.20
C GLU A 77 -1.39 0.25 9.67
N ASN A 78 -2.29 0.82 10.48
CA ASN A 78 -3.08 2.00 10.12
C ASN A 78 -2.27 3.28 10.34
N GLU A 79 -1.52 3.69 9.30
CA GLU A 79 -0.49 4.70 9.40
C GLU A 79 -0.52 5.69 8.22
N ALA A 80 -0.07 6.92 8.47
CA ALA A 80 0.30 7.88 7.44
C ALA A 80 1.82 8.06 7.48
N MET A 81 2.52 7.44 6.53
CA MET A 81 3.99 7.35 6.51
C MET A 81 4.57 8.07 5.29
N SER A 82 5.89 8.27 5.28
CA SER A 82 6.56 8.79 4.09
C SER A 82 6.70 7.71 3.00
N PRO A 83 6.86 8.08 1.71
CA PRO A 83 7.02 7.10 0.64
C PRO A 83 8.16 6.10 0.89
N GLU A 84 9.30 6.55 1.40
CA GLU A 84 10.43 5.67 1.69
C GLU A 84 10.10 4.64 2.77
N GLU A 85 9.31 5.01 3.78
CA GLU A 85 8.82 4.05 4.77
C GLU A 85 7.85 3.05 4.15
N TYR A 86 6.93 3.53 3.33
CA TYR A 86 5.96 2.65 2.71
C TYR A 86 6.64 1.60 1.82
N PHE A 87 7.55 2.02 0.95
CA PHE A 87 8.16 1.13 -0.03
C PHE A 87 9.28 0.26 0.54
N PHE A 88 10.11 0.79 1.44
CA PHE A 88 11.38 0.16 1.80
C PHE A 88 11.47 -0.25 3.27
N ARG A 89 10.63 0.29 4.17
CA ARG A 89 10.63 -0.16 5.57
C ARG A 89 10.16 -1.61 5.60
N PRO A 90 10.95 -2.52 6.20
CA PRO A 90 10.48 -3.88 6.41
C PRO A 90 9.19 -3.89 7.24
N ALA A 91 8.39 -4.95 7.18
CA ALA A 91 7.30 -5.10 8.14
C ALA A 91 7.93 -5.34 9.53
N LEU A 92 7.79 -4.37 10.43
CA LEU A 92 8.39 -4.38 11.76
C LEU A 92 7.29 -4.67 12.80
N GLY A 93 7.46 -5.70 13.65
CA GLY A 93 6.60 -5.96 14.81
C GLY A 93 5.85 -7.30 14.78
N GLU A 94 4.98 -7.53 15.78
CA GLU A 94 4.32 -8.81 16.17
C GLU A 94 3.47 -9.50 15.08
N PHE A 95 3.41 -8.93 13.89
CA PHE A 95 2.40 -9.24 12.89
C PHE A 95 3.00 -9.42 11.49
N ALA A 96 4.32 -9.42 11.35
CA ALA A 96 4.91 -10.01 10.15
C ALA A 96 4.66 -11.52 10.24
N PRO A 97 3.88 -12.10 9.32
CA PRO A 97 3.55 -13.52 9.40
C PRO A 97 4.82 -14.34 9.22
N ASP A 98 5.00 -15.35 10.07
CA ASP A 98 6.09 -16.31 9.95
C ASP A 98 6.07 -16.93 8.55
N PRO A 99 7.18 -16.94 7.80
CA PRO A 99 7.20 -17.34 6.40
C PRO A 99 6.95 -18.84 6.18
N ALA A 100 7.03 -19.67 7.23
CA ALA A 100 6.75 -21.10 7.16
C ALA A 100 5.26 -21.41 7.41
N SER A 101 4.67 -20.80 8.44
CA SER A 101 3.29 -21.03 8.87
C SER A 101 2.27 -20.06 8.25
N GLY A 102 2.73 -18.89 7.80
CA GLY A 102 1.91 -17.79 7.28
C GLY A 102 1.03 -17.11 8.34
N ARG A 103 1.30 -17.34 9.63
CA ARG A 103 0.56 -16.79 10.78
C ARG A 103 1.45 -15.84 11.57
N ASP A 104 0.84 -14.96 12.35
CA ASP A 104 1.59 -14.06 13.22
C ASP A 104 2.45 -14.86 14.20
N ASN A 105 3.73 -14.51 14.31
CA ASN A 105 4.61 -15.14 15.29
C ASN A 105 4.32 -14.53 16.67
N THR A 106 3.56 -15.26 17.47
CA THR A 106 3.19 -14.91 18.85
C THR A 106 3.99 -15.68 19.90
N GLU A 107 5.00 -16.46 19.48
CA GLU A 107 5.78 -17.31 20.39
C GLU A 107 6.66 -16.49 21.35
N ASP A 108 7.18 -15.34 20.90
CA ASP A 108 7.95 -14.41 21.73
C ASP A 108 7.52 -12.96 21.47
N SER A 109 6.70 -12.42 22.38
CA SER A 109 6.27 -11.01 22.37
C SER A 109 7.43 -10.00 22.46
N GLN A 110 8.61 -10.41 22.94
CA GLN A 110 9.81 -9.55 22.96
C GLN A 110 10.65 -9.66 21.69
N ARG A 111 10.39 -10.65 20.84
CA ARG A 111 11.05 -10.87 19.55
C ARG A 111 10.05 -11.10 18.43
N PRO A 112 9.13 -10.16 18.22
CA PRO A 112 8.17 -10.32 17.14
C PRO A 112 8.86 -10.40 15.79
N TYR A 113 8.39 -11.31 14.92
CA TYR A 113 9.02 -11.54 13.61
C TYR A 113 9.15 -10.23 12.82
N TYR A 114 10.29 -10.04 12.16
CA TYR A 114 10.47 -8.97 11.19
C TYR A 114 10.49 -9.59 9.81
N ASP A 115 9.70 -9.03 8.90
CA ASP A 115 10.01 -9.29 7.51
C ASP A 115 11.37 -8.63 7.22
N LYS A 116 12.22 -9.30 6.46
CA LYS A 116 13.57 -8.82 6.15
C LYS A 116 13.53 -7.66 5.15
N PHE A 117 12.41 -7.50 4.44
CA PHE A 117 12.32 -6.64 3.28
C PHE A 117 11.10 -5.72 3.29
N GLY A 118 11.27 -4.51 2.75
CA GLY A 118 10.16 -3.61 2.50
C GLY A 118 9.27 -4.05 1.33
N ARG A 119 8.11 -3.41 1.19
CA ARG A 119 7.08 -3.76 0.20
C ARG A 119 7.63 -3.92 -1.21
N LEU A 120 8.52 -3.04 -1.68
CA LEU A 120 9.00 -3.11 -3.07
C LEU A 120 9.94 -4.29 -3.33
N PHE A 121 10.56 -4.86 -2.30
CA PHE A 121 11.32 -6.12 -2.41
C PHE A 121 10.41 -7.36 -2.37
N MET A 122 9.23 -7.22 -1.76
CA MET A 122 8.28 -8.32 -1.60
C MET A 122 7.24 -8.41 -2.71
N ARG A 123 6.93 -7.28 -3.38
CA ARG A 123 5.87 -7.24 -4.37
C ARG A 123 6.00 -6.12 -5.40
N THR A 124 5.47 -6.41 -6.58
CA THR A 124 5.23 -5.42 -7.62
C THR A 124 4.06 -4.51 -7.20
N ILE A 125 4.20 -3.21 -7.47
CA ILE A 125 3.21 -2.19 -7.13
C ILE A 125 2.78 -1.49 -8.42
N HIS A 126 1.47 -1.50 -8.68
CA HIS A 126 0.84 -0.80 -9.79
C HIS A 126 0.41 0.57 -9.30
N VAL A 127 0.77 1.61 -10.05
CA VAL A 127 0.58 3.00 -9.64
C VAL A 127 -0.34 3.70 -10.62
N LEU A 128 -1.43 4.26 -10.09
CA LEU A 128 -2.24 5.25 -10.79
C LEU A 128 -1.88 6.62 -10.22
N ARG A 129 -1.19 7.44 -11.01
CA ARG A 129 -0.83 8.81 -10.66
C ARG A 129 -1.90 9.75 -11.18
N ILE A 130 -2.32 10.70 -10.35
CA ILE A 130 -3.37 11.68 -10.65
C ILE A 130 -2.90 13.06 -10.17
N SER A 131 -3.00 14.07 -11.02
CA SER A 131 -2.76 15.49 -10.66
C SER A 131 -4.04 16.31 -10.82
N GLY A 132 -4.11 17.45 -10.13
CA GLY A 132 -5.24 18.38 -10.20
C GLY A 132 -6.42 18.03 -9.28
N LEU A 133 -6.19 17.19 -8.27
CA LEU A 133 -7.17 16.92 -7.20
C LEU A 133 -6.99 17.86 -6.01
N ASP A 134 -8.05 18.07 -5.22
CA ASP A 134 -7.96 18.77 -3.93
C ASP A 134 -7.28 17.88 -2.88
N THR A 135 -5.95 17.92 -2.86
CA THR A 135 -5.12 17.11 -1.95
C THR A 135 -5.31 17.47 -0.49
N ARG A 136 -5.71 18.70 -0.16
CA ARG A 136 -5.97 19.13 1.22
C ARG A 136 -7.24 18.49 1.75
N ARG A 137 -8.34 18.56 1.00
CA ARG A 137 -9.60 17.92 1.39
C ARG A 137 -9.44 16.40 1.48
N LEU A 138 -8.74 15.80 0.51
CA LEU A 138 -8.53 14.34 0.49
C LEU A 138 -7.64 13.85 1.63
N SER A 139 -6.51 14.54 1.90
CA SER A 139 -5.65 14.20 3.04
C SER A 139 -6.37 14.41 4.37
N GLY A 140 -7.15 15.49 4.51
CA GLY A 140 -7.99 15.74 5.68
C GLY A 140 -9.00 14.62 5.96
N PHE A 141 -9.62 14.08 4.90
CA PHE A 141 -10.47 12.90 5.01
C PHE A 141 -9.70 11.69 5.55
N PHE A 142 -8.55 11.34 4.96
CA PHE A 142 -7.78 10.16 5.38
C PHE A 142 -7.19 10.29 6.78
N PHE A 143 -6.77 11.48 7.21
CA PHE A 143 -6.39 11.72 8.59
C PHE A 143 -7.56 11.52 9.55
N THR A 144 -8.74 12.02 9.21
CA THR A 144 -9.95 11.83 10.03
C THR A 144 -10.27 10.34 10.19
N GLU A 145 -10.15 9.54 9.12
CA GLU A 145 -10.33 8.09 9.20
C GLU A 145 -9.26 7.40 10.04
N LEU A 146 -7.98 7.81 9.94
CA LEU A 146 -6.93 7.29 10.82
C LEU A 146 -7.20 7.59 12.30
N GLU A 147 -7.64 8.80 12.63
CA GLU A 147 -7.97 9.16 14.02
C GLU A 147 -9.18 8.37 14.55
N LYS A 148 -10.19 8.10 13.71
CA LYS A 148 -11.29 7.18 14.07
C LYS A 148 -10.79 5.76 14.36
N ILE A 149 -9.89 5.25 13.53
CA ILE A 149 -9.32 3.91 13.72
C ILE A 149 -8.51 3.86 15.03
N ARG A 150 -7.62 4.83 15.25
CA ARG A 150 -6.75 4.92 16.45
C ARG A 150 -7.52 5.10 17.75
N SER A 151 -8.66 5.79 17.69
CA SER A 151 -9.55 5.96 18.85
C SER A 151 -10.50 4.78 19.07
N THR A 152 -10.49 3.77 18.19
CA THR A 152 -11.31 2.57 18.37
C THR A 152 -10.76 1.74 19.52
N PRO A 153 -11.59 1.40 20.53
CA PRO A 153 -11.14 0.56 21.63
C PRO A 153 -10.64 -0.81 21.15
N PRO A 154 -9.63 -1.40 21.82
CA PRO A 154 -9.10 -2.72 21.47
C PRO A 154 -10.20 -3.78 21.40
N ASP A 155 -10.06 -4.73 20.48
CA ASP A 155 -10.91 -5.92 20.46
C ASP A 155 -10.56 -6.81 21.67
N PRO A 156 -11.53 -7.21 22.53
CA PRO A 156 -11.26 -8.05 23.69
C PRO A 156 -10.68 -9.43 23.35
N LYS A 157 -10.97 -9.96 22.15
CA LYS A 157 -10.49 -11.26 21.67
C LYS A 157 -9.20 -11.14 20.87
N GLU A 158 -9.04 -10.06 20.11
CA GLU A 158 -7.88 -9.83 19.24
C GLU A 158 -7.34 -8.40 19.36
N PRO A 159 -6.69 -8.01 20.48
CA PRO A 159 -6.35 -6.61 20.79
C PRO A 159 -5.50 -5.89 19.74
N GLY A 160 -4.70 -6.63 18.95
CA GLY A 160 -3.88 -6.08 17.86
C GLY A 160 -4.69 -5.71 16.61
N LYS A 161 -5.92 -6.21 16.45
CA LYS A 161 -6.75 -5.96 15.28
C LYS A 161 -7.60 -4.71 15.44
N TYR A 162 -7.84 -4.04 14.32
CA TYR A 162 -8.84 -3.00 14.22
C TYR A 162 -10.23 -3.64 14.36
N ARG A 163 -10.80 -3.52 15.56
CA ARG A 163 -12.09 -4.10 15.96
C ARG A 163 -13.23 -3.86 14.97
N ASP A 164 -13.29 -2.66 14.41
CA ASP A 164 -14.37 -2.28 13.50
C ASP A 164 -14.03 -2.57 12.02
N PHE A 165 -12.91 -3.26 11.72
CA PHE A 165 -12.54 -3.62 10.35
C PHE A 165 -13.64 -4.43 9.68
N HIS A 166 -13.97 -4.06 8.45
CA HIS A 166 -14.95 -4.81 7.66
C HIS A 166 -14.68 -4.65 6.16
N ILE A 167 -14.57 -5.77 5.45
CA ILE A 167 -14.15 -5.78 4.03
C ILE A 167 -15.05 -4.90 3.16
N LEU A 168 -16.36 -4.85 3.44
CA LEU A 168 -17.35 -4.13 2.63
C LEU A 168 -17.48 -2.63 2.96
N THR A 169 -16.96 -2.16 4.09
CA THR A 169 -17.26 -0.82 4.61
C THR A 169 -16.10 -0.10 5.30
N LYS A 170 -15.16 -0.83 5.91
CA LYS A 170 -14.05 -0.29 6.71
C LYS A 170 -12.75 -1.05 6.39
N SER A 171 -12.36 -1.03 5.12
CA SER A 171 -11.17 -1.68 4.56
C SER A 171 -10.35 -0.69 3.74
N CYS A 172 -9.10 -1.04 3.38
CA CYS A 172 -8.25 -0.15 2.56
C CYS A 172 -8.93 0.32 1.28
N ALA A 173 -9.60 -0.59 0.57
CA ALA A 173 -10.32 -0.23 -0.65
C ALA A 173 -11.50 0.70 -0.35
N THR A 174 -12.33 0.37 0.64
CA THR A 174 -13.57 1.12 0.89
C THR A 174 -13.32 2.50 1.48
N ILE A 175 -12.36 2.64 2.40
CA ILE A 175 -11.92 3.94 2.93
C ILE A 175 -11.35 4.82 1.81
N ILE A 176 -10.50 4.26 0.94
CA ILE A 176 -9.96 5.01 -0.20
C ILE A 176 -11.08 5.43 -1.15
N ARG A 177 -11.98 4.51 -1.52
CA ARG A 177 -13.17 4.81 -2.34
C ARG A 177 -13.95 5.98 -1.75
N ASP A 178 -14.27 5.91 -0.46
CA ASP A 178 -15.10 6.91 0.22
C ASP A 178 -14.39 8.28 0.28
N GLY A 179 -13.06 8.29 0.43
CA GLY A 179 -12.27 9.52 0.31
C GLY A 179 -12.41 10.18 -1.06
N PHE A 180 -12.34 9.41 -2.15
CA PHE A 180 -12.55 9.96 -3.49
C PHE A 180 -14.02 10.36 -3.74
N GLN A 181 -14.98 9.59 -3.24
CA GLN A 181 -16.40 9.97 -3.32
C GLN A 181 -16.67 11.27 -2.55
N SER A 182 -15.98 11.50 -1.43
CA SER A 182 -16.07 12.75 -0.68
C SER A 182 -15.59 13.98 -1.46
N LEU A 183 -14.80 13.80 -2.54
CA LEU A 183 -14.42 14.85 -3.49
C LEU A 183 -15.43 15.04 -4.64
N GLY A 184 -16.52 14.26 -4.67
CA GLY A 184 -17.52 14.30 -5.75
C GLY A 184 -17.34 13.24 -6.83
N PHE A 185 -16.40 12.30 -6.68
CA PHE A 185 -16.22 11.19 -7.63
C PHE A 185 -17.14 9.99 -7.35
N GLU A 186 -18.45 10.22 -7.30
CA GLU A 186 -19.47 9.23 -6.88
C GLU A 186 -19.47 7.92 -7.70
N LYS A 187 -18.98 7.96 -8.95
CA LYS A 187 -18.93 6.78 -9.83
C LYS A 187 -17.78 5.82 -9.49
N ILE A 188 -16.82 6.25 -8.67
CA ILE A 188 -15.74 5.38 -8.19
C ILE A 188 -16.33 4.33 -7.26
N SER A 189 -16.11 3.07 -7.61
CA SER A 189 -16.75 1.93 -6.96
C SER A 189 -15.83 0.70 -6.91
N GLY A 190 -16.02 -0.13 -5.89
CA GLY A 190 -15.20 -1.31 -5.64
C GLY A 190 -14.96 -1.49 -4.15
N ILE A 191 -14.99 -2.73 -3.70
CA ILE A 191 -14.73 -3.13 -2.30
C ILE A 191 -13.44 -3.93 -2.16
N PHE A 192 -12.89 -4.42 -3.28
CA PHE A 192 -11.66 -5.21 -3.31
C PHE A 192 -10.51 -4.39 -3.93
N PRO A 193 -9.27 -4.56 -3.45
CA PRO A 193 -8.12 -3.76 -3.87
C PRO A 193 -7.95 -3.66 -5.40
N ARG A 194 -7.85 -4.80 -6.09
CA ARG A 194 -7.65 -4.83 -7.55
C ARG A 194 -8.84 -4.26 -8.31
N ASP A 195 -10.05 -4.57 -7.86
CA ASP A 195 -11.27 -4.10 -8.50
C ASP A 195 -11.44 -2.59 -8.40
N LEU A 196 -11.16 -2.01 -7.23
CA LEU A 196 -11.17 -0.57 -7.05
C LEU A 196 -10.08 0.10 -7.87
N PHE A 197 -8.85 -0.44 -7.87
CA PHE A 197 -7.75 0.09 -8.68
C PHE A 197 -8.12 0.18 -10.16
N VAL A 198 -8.65 -0.90 -10.74
CA VAL A 198 -9.06 -0.94 -12.15
C VAL A 198 -10.22 0.01 -12.43
N ASN A 199 -11.18 0.11 -11.50
CA ASN A 199 -12.31 1.04 -11.63
C ASN A 199 -11.81 2.49 -11.68
N MET A 200 -10.94 2.88 -10.74
CA MET A 200 -10.37 4.23 -10.67
C MET A 200 -9.48 4.53 -11.87
N ALA A 201 -8.59 3.60 -12.24
CA ALA A 201 -7.73 3.77 -13.40
C ALA A 201 -8.55 3.97 -14.67
N TYR A 202 -9.61 3.17 -14.87
CA TYR A 202 -10.52 3.36 -16.00
C TYR A 202 -11.24 4.71 -15.93
N PHE A 203 -11.75 5.10 -14.76
CA PHE A 203 -12.46 6.36 -14.56
C PHE A 203 -11.60 7.58 -14.93
N PHE A 204 -10.37 7.64 -14.44
CA PHE A 204 -9.48 8.79 -14.68
C PHE A 204 -8.83 8.79 -16.07
N LEU A 205 -8.74 7.63 -16.76
CA LEU A 205 -8.07 7.54 -18.05
C LEU A 205 -8.99 7.54 -19.28
N LYS A 206 -10.26 7.10 -19.19
CA LYS A 206 -11.03 6.71 -20.39
C LYS A 206 -12.31 7.46 -20.77
N PRO A 207 -13.19 8.01 -19.91
CA PRO A 207 -14.50 8.46 -20.43
C PRO A 207 -14.74 9.98 -20.51
N LEU A 208 -14.18 10.79 -19.61
CA LEU A 208 -14.43 12.24 -19.56
C LEU A 208 -13.14 12.93 -19.09
N ARG A 209 -12.47 13.69 -19.97
CA ARG A 209 -11.36 14.55 -19.55
C ARG A 209 -11.95 15.61 -18.63
N LEU A 210 -11.77 15.42 -17.33
CA LEU A 210 -11.93 16.49 -16.35
C LEU A 210 -10.89 17.55 -16.75
N PRO A 211 -11.30 18.80 -17.06
CA PRO A 211 -10.44 19.78 -17.72
C PRO A 211 -9.09 20.03 -17.04
N ASN A 212 -9.04 19.79 -15.72
CA ASN A 212 -7.88 20.06 -14.88
C ASN A 212 -7.28 18.81 -14.22
N VAL A 213 -7.70 17.60 -14.60
CA VAL A 213 -7.17 16.35 -14.03
C VAL A 213 -6.38 15.59 -15.09
N GLN A 214 -5.15 15.25 -14.76
CA GLN A 214 -4.32 14.36 -15.58
C GLN A 214 -4.07 13.07 -14.81
N ALA A 215 -4.00 11.96 -15.52
CA ALA A 215 -3.71 10.67 -14.93
C ALA A 215 -2.78 9.84 -15.80
N SER A 216 -1.97 9.00 -15.18
CA SER A 216 -1.10 8.04 -15.84
C SER A 216 -0.97 6.74 -15.02
N LEU A 217 -0.61 5.66 -15.71
CA LEU A 217 -0.30 4.37 -15.10
C LEU A 217 1.17 4.05 -15.27
N HIS A 218 1.78 3.50 -14.23
CA HIS A 218 3.09 2.89 -14.31
C HIS A 218 3.22 1.76 -13.29
N THR A 219 4.31 1.01 -13.35
CA THR A 219 4.55 -0.14 -12.48
C THR A 219 5.91 -0.01 -11.80
N LEU A 220 5.93 -0.11 -10.48
CA LEU A 220 7.14 -0.29 -9.70
C LEU A 220 7.38 -1.80 -9.56
N ARG A 221 8.39 -2.31 -10.28
CA ARG A 221 8.70 -3.74 -10.30
C ARG A 221 9.30 -4.19 -8.98
N GLN A 222 8.95 -5.41 -8.56
CA GLN A 222 9.54 -6.04 -7.38
C GLN A 222 11.07 -6.13 -7.52
N LEU A 223 11.78 -5.64 -6.52
CA LEU A 223 13.23 -5.77 -6.42
C LEU A 223 13.58 -7.21 -6.03
N GLN A 224 14.15 -7.95 -6.97
CA GLN A 224 14.39 -9.39 -6.78
C GLN A 224 15.53 -9.65 -5.79
N VAL A 225 15.25 -10.51 -4.82
CA VAL A 225 16.23 -11.07 -3.87
C VAL A 225 15.90 -12.56 -3.66
N PRO A 226 16.90 -13.44 -3.50
CA PRO A 226 16.66 -14.88 -3.34
C PRO A 226 15.70 -15.25 -2.21
N GLU A 227 15.68 -14.45 -1.14
CA GLU A 227 14.89 -14.70 0.05
C GLU A 227 13.41 -14.32 -0.08
N ALA A 228 13.05 -13.47 -1.05
CA ALA A 228 11.67 -13.02 -1.27
C ALA A 228 11.09 -13.66 -2.54
N ALA A 229 9.99 -14.41 -2.38
CA ALA A 229 9.31 -15.01 -3.52
C ALA A 229 8.67 -13.93 -4.42
N PRO A 230 8.55 -14.18 -5.74
CA PRO A 230 7.82 -13.29 -6.63
C PRO A 230 6.37 -13.09 -6.16
N SER A 231 5.90 -11.84 -6.19
CA SER A 231 4.49 -11.55 -6.01
C SER A 231 3.65 -12.07 -7.18
N ALA A 232 2.35 -12.17 -6.95
CA ALA A 232 1.41 -12.54 -7.99
C ALA A 232 0.26 -11.54 -8.07
N MET A 233 -0.24 -11.33 -9.29
CA MET A 233 -1.44 -10.54 -9.51
C MET A 233 -2.66 -11.21 -8.84
N PRO A 234 -3.38 -10.53 -7.93
CA PRO A 234 -4.65 -11.01 -7.36
C PRO A 234 -5.73 -11.20 -8.42
N PRO A 235 -6.79 -12.00 -8.21
CA PRO A 235 -7.89 -12.12 -9.17
C PRO A 235 -8.70 -10.82 -9.31
N LEU A 236 -9.34 -10.62 -10.48
CA LEU A 236 -10.42 -9.63 -10.64
C LEU A 236 -11.76 -10.31 -10.37
N LEU A 237 -12.44 -9.84 -9.33
CA LEU A 237 -13.70 -10.43 -8.87
C LEU A 237 -14.90 -9.79 -9.57
N ASN A 238 -14.82 -8.50 -9.95
CA ASN A 238 -15.86 -7.86 -10.75
C ASN A 238 -15.68 -8.14 -12.26
N PRO A 239 -16.65 -8.78 -12.93
CA PRO A 239 -16.58 -9.05 -14.37
C PRO A 239 -16.45 -7.78 -15.24
N GLN A 240 -17.09 -6.67 -14.87
CA GLN A 240 -16.98 -5.41 -15.61
C GLN A 240 -15.56 -4.87 -15.58
N ASN A 241 -14.85 -5.04 -14.46
CA ASN A 241 -13.46 -4.64 -14.36
C ASN A 241 -12.53 -5.50 -15.22
N ARG A 242 -12.89 -6.74 -15.57
CA ARG A 242 -12.12 -7.52 -16.55
C ARG A 242 -12.15 -6.87 -17.94
N LEU A 243 -13.30 -6.32 -18.34
CA LEU A 243 -13.42 -5.59 -19.60
C LEU A 243 -12.63 -4.27 -19.54
N ARG A 244 -12.81 -3.48 -18.47
CA ARG A 244 -12.07 -2.22 -18.26
C ARG A 244 -10.56 -2.44 -18.27
N TYR A 245 -10.09 -3.48 -17.59
CA TYR A 245 -8.67 -3.84 -17.54
C TYR A 245 -8.10 -4.16 -18.94
N ARG A 246 -8.86 -4.86 -19.79
CA ARG A 246 -8.44 -5.11 -21.18
C ARG A 246 -8.27 -3.81 -21.97
N THR A 247 -9.12 -2.81 -21.73
CA THR A 247 -8.98 -1.47 -22.35
C THR A 247 -7.77 -0.71 -21.82
N LEU A 248 -7.47 -0.84 -20.53
CA LEU A 248 -6.33 -0.19 -19.86
C LEU A 248 -4.96 -0.78 -20.22
N ARG A 249 -4.88 -2.03 -20.70
CA ARG A 249 -3.59 -2.66 -21.04
C ARG A 249 -2.74 -1.82 -22.01
N LYS A 250 -3.38 -1.07 -22.91
CA LYS A 250 -2.68 -0.18 -23.84
C LYS A 250 -1.97 0.99 -23.16
N GLU A 251 -2.42 1.40 -21.97
CA GLU A 251 -1.87 2.52 -21.21
C GLU A 251 -0.69 2.11 -20.32
N TYR A 252 -0.50 0.81 -20.06
CA TYR A 252 0.64 0.29 -19.31
C TYR A 252 1.95 0.28 -20.11
N ASP A 253 1.86 0.30 -21.45
CA ASP A 253 3.00 0.15 -22.37
C ASP A 253 3.53 1.51 -22.91
N VAL A 254 2.99 2.64 -22.43
CA VAL A 254 3.34 4.00 -22.90
C VAL A 254 4.16 4.78 -21.86
N GLY A 255 4.59 4.13 -20.78
CA GLY A 255 5.39 4.71 -19.69
C GLY A 255 6.86 4.38 -19.78
#